data_AF-A0A7K0UBV4-F1
#
_entry.id   AF-A0A7K0UBV4-F1
#
_cell.length_a   1.000
_cell.length_b   1.000
_cell.length_c   1.000
_cell.angle_alpha   90.00
_cell.angle_beta   90.00
_cell.angle_gamma   90.00
#
_symmetry.space_group_name_H-M   'P 1'
#
loop_
_entity.id
_entity.type
_entity.pdbx_description
1 polymer ?
#
loop_
_entity_poly.entity_id
_entity_poly.type
_entity_poly.pdbx_seq_one_letter_code
_entity_poly.pdbx_strand_id
1 'polypeptide(L)' 'MLISFARAVQEDGTLAGDSLTAIQIFLYFFAAPTGMFLLISALSWATSGKKKSSKQTDSSLTRIE' A
#
# COMPACT_ATOMS: atom_id res chain seq x y z
N MET A 1 -38.53 19.57 18.74
CA MET A 1 -37.68 20.78 18.93
C MET A 1 -36.31 20.45 19.56
N LEU A 2 -35.78 19.23 19.39
CA LEU A 2 -34.48 18.82 19.96
C LEU A 2 -33.38 18.63 18.89
N ILE A 3 -33.74 18.63 17.60
CA ILE A 3 -32.80 18.38 16.50
C ILE A 3 -32.04 19.66 16.08
N SER A 4 -32.54 20.84 16.47
CA SER A 4 -32.04 22.13 15.98
C SER A 4 -30.74 22.64 16.63
N PHE A 5 -30.35 22.13 17.79
CA PHE A 5 -29.16 22.63 18.50
C PHE A 5 -27.85 22.00 18.01
N ALA A 6 -27.86 20.73 17.59
CA ALA A 6 -26.65 20.06 17.09
C ALA A 6 -26.18 20.63 15.73
N ARG A 7 -27.11 21.15 14.91
CA ARG A 7 -26.81 21.74 13.60
C ARG A 7 -26.37 23.20 13.64
N ALA A 8 -26.51 23.88 14.78
CA ALA A 8 -26.15 25.30 14.92
C ALA A 8 -24.63 25.52 15.09
N VAL A 9 -23.84 24.46 15.31
CA VAL A 9 -22.38 24.50 15.53
C VAL A 9 -21.58 23.95 14.34
N GLN A 10 -22.24 23.34 13.35
CA GLN A 10 -21.58 22.85 12.13
C GLN A 10 -21.55 23.97 11.07
N GLU A 11 -20.35 24.42 10.70
CA GLU A 11 -20.16 25.34 9.58
C GLU A 11 -20.63 24.69 8.28
N ASP A 12 -21.10 25.52 7.33
CA ASP A 12 -21.53 25.05 6.02
C ASP A 12 -20.39 24.29 5.32
N GLY A 13 -20.65 23.05 4.89
CA GLY A 13 -19.64 22.13 4.35
C GLY A 13 -19.06 21.09 5.32
N THR A 14 -19.39 21.16 6.62
CA THR A 14 -18.93 20.16 7.62
C THR A 14 -19.88 18.97 7.79
N LEU A 15 -20.97 18.92 7.01
CA LEU A 15 -21.95 17.85 7.03
C LEU A 15 -21.33 16.63 6.36
N ALA A 16 -21.00 15.61 7.15
CA ALA A 16 -20.53 14.34 6.62
C ALA A 16 -21.59 13.80 5.63
N GLY A 17 -21.17 13.48 4.41
CA GLY A 17 -22.01 12.83 3.42
C GLY A 17 -22.43 11.42 3.87
N ASP A 18 -23.31 10.79 3.08
CA ASP A 18 -23.77 9.44 3.39
C ASP A 18 -22.60 8.46 3.58
N SER A 19 -22.75 7.59 4.58
CA SER A 19 -21.73 6.60 4.90
C SER A 19 -21.55 5.62 3.74
N LEU A 20 -20.29 5.28 3.48
CA LEU A 20 -19.92 4.33 2.45
C LEU A 20 -20.36 2.90 2.84
N THR A 21 -20.78 2.09 1.86
CA THR A 21 -21.19 0.70 2.16
C THR A 21 -19.99 -0.15 2.60
N ALA A 22 -20.25 -1.24 3.33
CA ALA A 22 -19.19 -2.13 3.83
C ALA A 22 -18.26 -2.66 2.72
N ILE A 23 -18.81 -2.99 1.55
CA ILE A 23 -18.02 -3.40 0.38
C ILE A 23 -17.10 -2.28 -0.09
N GLN A 24 -17.61 -1.04 -0.15
CA GLN A 24 -16.82 0.09 -0.64
C GLN A 24 -15.71 0.45 0.34
N ILE A 25 -15.97 0.39 1.65
CA ILE A 25 -14.95 0.57 2.68
C ILE A 25 -13.84 -0.46 2.52
N PHE A 26 -14.20 -1.75 2.41
CA PHE A 26 -13.22 -2.81 2.20
C PHE A 26 -12.43 -2.60 0.91
N LEU A 27 -13.11 -2.26 -0.19
CA LEU A 27 -12.48 -2.08 -1.49
C LEU A 27 -11.49 -0.91 -1.49
N TYR A 28 -11.87 0.22 -0.88
CA TYR A 28 -11.07 1.44 -0.91
C TYR A 28 -9.93 1.45 0.10
N PHE A 29 -10.15 0.91 1.30
CA PHE A 29 -9.17 1.01 2.39
C PHE A 29 -8.33 -0.25 2.58
N PHE A 30 -8.74 -1.38 2.01
CA PHE A 30 -7.99 -2.62 2.12
C PHE A 30 -7.59 -3.17 0.74
N ALA A 31 -8.56 -3.53 -0.10
CA ALA A 31 -8.27 -4.23 -1.33
C ALA A 31 -7.50 -3.37 -2.35
N ALA A 32 -7.84 -2.09 -2.50
CA ALA A 32 -7.12 -1.19 -3.41
C ALA A 32 -5.65 -0.96 -2.98
N PRO A 33 -5.35 -0.60 -1.71
CA PRO A 33 -3.97 -0.53 -1.24
C PRO A 33 -3.19 -1.84 -1.38
N THR A 34 -3.78 -2.98 -1.01
CA THR A 34 -3.14 -4.30 -1.13
C THR A 34 -2.92 -4.69 -2.60
N GLY A 35 -3.91 -4.46 -3.46
CA GLY A 35 -3.83 -4.73 -4.89
C GLY A 35 -2.71 -3.92 -5.56
N MET A 36 -2.60 -2.63 -5.21
CA MET A 36 -1.53 -1.77 -5.70
C MET A 36 -0.15 -2.28 -5.27
N PHE A 37 -0.01 -2.69 -4.00
CA PHE A 37 1.24 -3.27 -3.50
C PHE A 37 1.62 -4.56 -4.24
N LEU A 38 0.67 -5.46 -4.45
CA LEU A 38 0.90 -6.72 -5.17
C LEU A 38 1.27 -6.49 -6.63
N LEU A 39 0.61 -5.53 -7.29
CA LEU A 39 0.91 -5.15 -8.66
C LEU A 39 2.35 -4.64 -8.78
N ILE A 40 2.75 -3.70 -7.93
CA ILE A 40 4.12 -3.17 -7.92
C ILE A 40 5.13 -4.27 -7.57
N SER A 41 4.80 -5.15 -6.62
CA SER A 41 5.66 -6.28 -6.25
C SER A 41 5.88 -7.24 -7.42
N ALA A 42 4.81 -7.57 -8.15
CA ALA A 42 4.89 -8.41 -9.34
C ALA A 42 5.73 -7.76 -10.44
N LEU A 43 5.54 -6.45 -10.69
CA LEU A 43 6.33 -5.69 -11.65
C LEU A 43 7.81 -5.64 -11.24
N SER A 44 8.09 -5.39 -9.96
CA SER A 44 9.46 -5.36 -9.42
C SER A 44 10.13 -6.73 -9.54
N TRP A 45 9.41 -7.81 -9.27
CA TRP A 45 9.94 -9.17 -9.43
C TRP A 45 10.19 -9.51 -10.89
N ALA A 46 9.25 -9.22 -11.78
CA ALA A 46 9.38 -9.50 -13.21
C ALA A 46 10.52 -8.70 -13.87
N THR A 47 10.75 -7.47 -13.41
CA THR A 47 11.85 -6.60 -13.88
C THR A 47 13.16 -6.83 -13.15
N SER A 48 13.16 -7.58 -12.03
CA SER A 48 14.39 -7.99 -11.34
C SER A 48 15.13 -9.00 -12.20
N GLY A 49 16.00 -8.48 -13.08
CA GLY A 49 16.83 -9.30 -13.95
C GLY A 49 17.61 -10.34 -13.16
N LYS A 50 17.80 -11.54 -13.74
CA LYS A 50 18.62 -12.61 -13.16
C LYS A 50 19.96 -12.01 -12.71
N LYS A 51 20.14 -11.83 -11.40
CA LYS A 51 21.46 -11.56 -10.84
C LYS A 51 22.30 -12.74 -11.29
N LYS A 52 23.26 -12.51 -12.21
CA LYS A 52 24.28 -13.51 -12.48
C LYS A 52 24.81 -13.85 -11.10
N SER A 53 24.66 -15.11 -10.67
CA SER A 53 25.45 -15.64 -9.58
C SER A 53 26.88 -15.35 -10.00
N SER A 54 27.44 -14.28 -9.45
CA SER A 54 28.87 -14.08 -9.44
C SER A 54 29.31 -15.31 -8.70
N LYS A 55 29.68 -16.34 -9.47
CA LYS A 55 30.47 -17.47 -9.00
C LYS A 55 31.41 -16.83 -8.01
N GLN A 56 31.21 -17.14 -6.74
CA GLN A 56 32.10 -16.75 -5.67
C GLN A 56 33.38 -17.44 -6.11
N THR A 57 34.18 -16.73 -6.92
CA THR A 57 35.55 -17.08 -7.19
C THR A 57 36.12 -16.94 -5.79
N ASP A 58 36.14 -18.05 -5.06
CA ASP A 58 36.96 -18.25 -3.89
C ASP A 58 38.29 -17.67 -4.28
N SER A 59 38.47 -16.41 -3.88
CA SER A 59 39.63 -15.65 -4.24
C SER A 59 40.70 -16.33 -3.43
N SER A 60 41.44 -17.17 -4.14
CA SER A 60 42.73 -17.72 -3.78
C SER A 60 43.72 -16.57 -3.52
N LEU A 61 43.40 -15.72 -2.54
CA LEU A 61 44.21 -14.63 -2.04
C LEU A 61 44.78 -14.97 -0.65
N THR A 62 44.50 -16.17 -0.14
CA THR A 62 45.09 -16.70 1.10
C THR A 62 45.68 -18.10 0.91
N ARG A 63 46.22 -18.42 -0.28
CA ARG A 63 47.12 -19.57 -0.45
C ARG A 63 48.54 -19.08 -0.23
N ILE A 64 49.13 -19.45 0.90
CA ILE A 64 50.57 -19.36 1.14
C ILE A 64 51.11 -20.78 0.93
N GLU A 65 52.06 -20.89 0.00
CA GLU A 65 52.90 -22.05 -0.26
C GLU A 65 54.08 -22.13 0.72
#